data_AF-A0AAD3B019-F1
#
_entry.id   AF-A0AAD3B019-F1
#
_cell.length_a   1.000
_cell.length_b   1.000
_cell.length_c   1.000
_cell.angle_alpha   90.00
_cell.angle_beta   90.00
_cell.angle_gamma   90.00
#
_symmetry.space_group_name_H-M   'P 1'
#
loop_
_entity.id
_entity.type
_entity.pdbx_description
1 polymer ?
#
loop_
_entity_poly.entity_id
_entity_poly.type
_entity_poly.pdbx_seq_one_letter_code
_entity_poly.pdbx_strand_id
1 'polypeptide(L)'
;MPEILQYREMRDHYDSSVGALAAIWRLHSQESFRNALKAMLEESFGVQMINVTEHDDEVFGRLDQIELDLLIKNGLLIIGKIQSSMSK
;
A
#
# COMPACT_ATOMS: atom_id res chain seq x y z
N MET A 1 -27.58 6.55 19.31
CA MET A 1 -27.39 6.01 17.94
C MET A 1 -26.69 6.94 16.93
N PRO A 2 -25.93 8.01 17.29
CA PRO A 2 -25.17 8.78 16.29
C PRO A 2 -23.80 8.17 15.92
N GLU A 3 -23.13 7.48 16.84
CA GLU A 3 -21.81 6.88 16.60
C GLU A 3 -21.80 5.81 15.50
N ILE A 4 -22.87 4.99 15.40
CA ILE A 4 -22.99 3.94 14.37
C ILE A 4 -23.15 4.55 12.97
N LEU A 5 -23.82 5.71 12.87
CA LEU A 5 -23.98 6.42 11.60
C LEU A 5 -22.63 7.01 11.16
N GLN A 6 -21.91 7.63 12.09
CA GLN A 6 -20.60 8.23 11.84
C GLN A 6 -19.57 7.19 11.39
N TYR A 7 -19.60 5.99 11.98
CA TYR A 7 -18.72 4.87 11.59
C TYR A 7 -19.06 4.27 10.21
N ARG A 8 -20.32 4.39 9.76
CA ARG A 8 -20.72 4.00 8.41
C ARG A 8 -20.27 5.04 7.39
N GLU A 9 -20.49 6.32 7.66
CA GLU A 9 -20.06 7.42 6.79
C GLU A 9 -18.53 7.43 6.58
N MET A 10 -17.76 7.19 7.65
CA MET A 10 -16.31 7.01 7.53
C MET A 10 -15.94 5.83 6.64
N ARG A 11 -16.56 4.66 6.82
CA ARG A 11 -16.29 3.48 5.98
C ARG A 11 -16.62 3.72 4.51
N ASP A 12 -17.78 4.29 4.23
CA ASP A 12 -18.22 4.56 2.86
C ASP A 12 -17.28 5.56 2.16
N HIS A 13 -16.74 6.53 2.91
CA HIS A 13 -15.72 7.46 2.40
C HIS A 13 -14.38 6.76 2.09
N TYR A 14 -13.92 5.87 2.98
CA TYR A 14 -12.70 5.10 2.74
C TYR A 14 -12.87 4.11 1.57
N ASP A 15 -14.00 3.42 1.46
CA ASP A 15 -14.29 2.51 0.35
C ASP A 15 -14.33 3.25 -0.99
N SER A 16 -14.89 4.47 -1.01
CA SER A 16 -14.87 5.33 -2.20
C SER A 16 -13.45 5.78 -2.57
N SER A 17 -12.64 6.14 -1.57
CA SER A 17 -11.24 6.55 -1.77
C SER A 17 -10.36 5.39 -2.26
N VAL A 18 -10.56 4.19 -1.69
CA VAL A 18 -9.91 2.95 -2.14
C VAL A 18 -10.34 2.59 -3.57
N GLY A 19 -11.64 2.73 -3.89
CA GLY A 19 -12.16 2.53 -5.24
C GLY A 19 -11.55 3.49 -6.26
N ALA A 20 -11.39 4.77 -5.90
CA ALA A 20 -10.72 5.76 -6.74
C ALA A 20 -9.24 5.42 -6.95
N LEU A 21 -8.52 5.04 -5.89
CA LEU A 21 -7.13 4.58 -5.98
C LEU A 21 -6.98 3.33 -6.85
N ALA A 22 -7.91 2.37 -6.75
CA ALA A 22 -7.91 1.16 -7.58
C ALA A 22 -8.18 1.48 -9.06
N ALA A 23 -9.06 2.44 -9.35
CA ALA A 23 -9.32 2.91 -10.71
C ALA A 23 -8.10 3.62 -11.32
N ILE A 24 -7.38 4.41 -10.52
CA ILE A 24 -6.12 5.06 -10.89
C ILE A 24 -5.02 4.00 -11.09
N TRP A 25 -4.93 2.98 -10.22
CA TRP A 25 -3.97 1.87 -10.40
C TRP A 25 -4.07 1.28 -11.80
N ARG A 26 -5.28 0.95 -12.26
CA ARG A 26 -5.49 0.29 -13.55
C ARG A 26 -4.98 1.08 -14.75
N LEU A 27 -4.76 2.39 -14.59
CA LEU A 27 -4.35 3.31 -15.66
C LEU A 27 -2.87 3.73 -15.57
N HIS A 28 -2.18 3.43 -14.47
CA HIS A 28 -0.86 3.97 -14.16
C HIS A 28 0.16 2.88 -13.77
N SER A 29 1.44 3.24 -13.69
CA SER A 29 2.50 2.33 -13.26
C SER A 29 2.35 1.94 -11.78
N GLN A 30 2.89 0.79 -11.39
CA GLN A 30 2.94 0.35 -9.99
C GLN A 30 3.59 1.40 -9.07
N GLU A 31 4.58 2.13 -9.57
CA GLU A 31 5.24 3.25 -8.89
C GLU A 31 4.28 4.42 -8.63
N SER A 32 3.47 4.79 -9.62
CA SER A 32 2.48 5.87 -9.46
C SER A 32 1.42 5.51 -8.43
N PHE A 33 0.96 4.25 -8.44
CA PHE A 33 0.05 3.77 -7.41
C PHE A 33 0.69 3.80 -6.02
N ARG A 34 1.93 3.32 -5.90
CA ARG A 34 2.68 3.33 -4.64
C ARG A 34 2.82 4.74 -4.07
N ASN A 35 3.14 5.72 -4.91
CA ASN A 35 3.25 7.12 -4.50
C ASN A 35 1.91 7.67 -3.99
N ALA A 36 0.80 7.35 -4.67
CA ALA A 36 -0.54 7.75 -4.23
C ALA A 36 -0.94 7.08 -2.91
N LEU A 37 -0.66 5.78 -2.76
CA LEU A 37 -0.93 5.04 -1.52
C LEU A 37 -0.10 5.57 -0.36
N LYS A 38 1.19 5.85 -0.59
CA LYS A 38 2.08 6.47 0.37
C LYS A 38 1.53 7.79 0.88
N ALA A 39 1.16 8.70 -0.03
CA ALA A 39 0.60 10.00 0.34
C ALA A 39 -0.69 9.84 1.17
N MET A 40 -1.61 8.98 0.74
CA MET A 40 -2.86 8.74 1.48
C MET A 40 -2.60 8.19 2.89
N LEU A 41 -1.69 7.23 3.04
CA LEU A 41 -1.39 6.60 4.33
C LEU A 41 -0.62 7.53 5.27
N GLU A 42 0.30 8.33 4.74
CA GLU A 42 1.05 9.34 5.49
C GLU A 42 0.11 10.46 5.97
N GLU A 43 -0.72 11.01 5.08
CA GLU A 43 -1.63 12.12 5.41
C GLU A 43 -2.79 11.71 6.32
N SER A 44 -3.43 10.56 6.04
CA SER A 44 -4.64 10.16 6.75
C SER A 44 -4.36 9.42 8.05
N PHE A 45 -3.24 8.68 8.12
CA PHE A 45 -2.96 7.80 9.25
C PHE A 45 -1.63 8.11 9.95
N GLY A 46 -0.80 9.03 9.45
CA GLY A 46 0.50 9.33 10.05
C GLY A 46 1.44 8.12 10.09
N VAL A 47 1.30 7.21 9.13
CA VAL A 47 2.16 6.03 8.96
C VAL A 47 3.29 6.42 8.02
N GLN A 48 4.54 6.05 8.33
CA GLN A 48 5.64 6.21 7.37
C GLN A 48 5.66 5.02 6.41
N MET A 49 5.69 5.29 5.10
CA MET A 49 5.81 4.23 4.08
C MET A 49 7.17 4.32 3.35
N ILE A 50 7.90 3.20 3.36
CA ILE A 50 9.21 3.06 2.73
C ILE A 50 9.16 1.92 1.72
N ASN A 51 9.65 2.17 0.51
CA ASN A 51 9.93 1.11 -0.46
C ASN A 51 11.42 0.78 -0.44
N VAL A 52 11.71 -0.51 -0.35
CA VAL A 52 13.06 -1.06 -0.35
C VAL A 52 13.17 -2.04 -1.51
N THR A 53 14.20 -1.84 -2.33
CA THR A 53 14.52 -2.72 -3.46
C THR A 53 15.93 -3.24 -3.24
N GLU A 54 16.03 -4.53 -2.98
CA GLU A 54 17.29 -5.22 -2.74
C GLU A 54 17.47 -6.34 -3.76
N HIS A 55 18.70 -6.77 -3.95
CA HIS A 55 19.03 -7.92 -4.78
C HIS A 55 19.38 -9.07 -3.86
N ASP A 56 18.74 -10.22 -4.05
CA ASP A 56 19.13 -11.42 -3.29
C ASP A 56 20.46 -11.95 -3.83
N ASP A 57 21.32 -12.41 -2.92
CA ASP A 57 22.56 -13.07 -3.27
C ASP A 57 22.22 -14.46 -3.83
N GLU A 58 22.15 -14.56 -5.16
CA GLU A 58 22.20 -15.77 -5.99
C GLU A 58 21.48 -17.02 -5.44
N VAL A 59 20.18 -16.93 -5.15
CA VAL A 59 19.38 -18.12 -4.82
C VAL A 59 18.94 -18.80 -6.14
N PHE A 60 19.63 -19.89 -6.51
CA PHE A 60 19.48 -20.69 -7.75
C PHE A 60 20.08 -20.10 -9.05
N GLY A 61 21.14 -19.29 -8.99
CA GLY A 61 21.84 -18.82 -10.19
C GLY A 61 21.09 -17.77 -11.01
N ARG A 62 20.11 -17.10 -10.40
CA ARG A 62 19.41 -15.94 -10.97
C ARG A 62 19.43 -14.82 -9.94
N LEU A 63 19.85 -13.63 -10.38
CA LEU A 63 19.64 -12.39 -9.65
C LEU A 63 18.13 -12.15 -9.61
N ASP A 64 17.50 -12.39 -8.47
CA ASP A 64 16.11 -12.01 -8.27
C ASP A 64 16.05 -10.72 -7.45
N GLN A 65 15.26 -9.78 -7.95
CA GLN A 65 15.08 -8.48 -7.31
C GLN A 65 13.94 -8.60 -6.31
N ILE A 66 14.23 -8.33 -5.04
CA ILE A 66 13.23 -8.32 -3.97
C ILE A 66 12.75 -6.89 -3.76
N GLU A 67 11.44 -6.70 -3.89
CA GLU A 67 10.77 -5.41 -3.67
C GLU A 67 9.85 -5.51 -2.44
N LEU A 68 10.08 -4.64 -1.45
CA LEU A 68 9.37 -4.61 -0.17
C LEU A 68 8.69 -3.25 0.05
N ASP A 69 7.50 -3.32 0.64
CA ASP A 69 6.73 -2.19 1.16
C ASP A 69 6.70 -2.25 2.69
N LEU A 70 7.29 -1.25 3.34
CA LEU A 70 7.36 -1.15 4.79
C LEU A 70 6.44 -0.04 5.28
N LEU A 71 5.56 -0.37 6.21
CA LEU A 71 4.65 0.56 6.88
C LEU A 71 5.04 0.61 8.36
N ILE A 72 5.42 1.80 8.84
CA ILE A 72 5.96 2.00 10.18
C ILE A 72 5.08 2.97 10.95
N LYS A 73 4.58 2.56 12.12
CA LYS A 73 3.83 3.42 13.03
C LYS A 73 3.93 2.93 14.46
N ASN A 74 4.36 3.80 15.39
CA ASN A 74 4.35 3.53 16.83
C ASN A 74 5.02 2.20 17.26
N GLY A 75 6.18 1.87 16.68
CA GLY A 75 6.88 0.62 16.96
C GLY A 75 6.28 -0.62 16.29
N LEU A 76 5.19 -0.48 15.53
CA LEU A 76 4.66 -1.51 14.65
C LEU A 76 5.29 -1.36 13.25
N LEU A 77 5.85 -2.46 12.75
CA LEU A 77 6.32 -2.60 11.38
C LEU A 77 5.43 -3.63 10.67
N ILE A 78 4.79 -3.22 9.58
CA ILE A 78 4.09 -4.11 8.65
C ILE A 78 4.90 -4.18 7.37
N ILE A 79 5.18 -5.41 6.92
CA ILE A 79 5.92 -5.68 5.68
C ILE A 79 4.95 -6.30 4.69
N GLY A 80 4.91 -5.75 3.48
CA GLY A 80 4.07 -6.24 2.39
C GLY A 80 4.75 -6.11 1.05
N LYS A 81 4.03 -6.55 0.01
CA LYS A 81 4.38 -6.33 -1.39
C LYS A 81 3.17 -5.79 -2.12
N ILE A 82 3.34 -4.65 -2.78
CA ILE A 82 2.38 -4.11 -3.74
C ILE A 82 2.60 -4.84 -5.07
N GLN A 83 1.59 -5.57 -5.55
CA GLN A 83 1.63 -6.29 -6.82
C GLN A 83 0.35 -6.08 -7.61
N SER A 84 0.46 -5.82 -8.91
CA SER A 84 -0.68 -5.58 -9.81
C SER A 84 -1.50 -6.84 -10.10
N SER A 85 -0.98 -8.02 -9.78
CA SER A 85 -1.66 -9.31 -9.93
C SER A 85 -1.26 -10.24 -8.78
N MET A 86 -2.20 -11.05 -8.31
CA MET A 86 -1.90 -12.13 -7.38
C MET A 86 -1.82 -13.43 -8.17
N SER A 87 -0.67 -14.11 -8.13
CA SER A 87 -0.62 -15.52 -8.51
C SER A 87 -1.29 -16.34 -7.41
N LYS A 88 -2.04 -17.37 -7.81
CA LYS A 88 -2.64 -18.33 -6.88
C LYS A 88 -1.60 -19.34 -6.39
#